data_AF-A0A966V635-F1
#
_entry.id   AF-A0A966V635-F1
#
_cell.length_a   1.000
_cell.length_b   1.000
_cell.length_c   1.000
_cell.angle_alpha   90.00
_cell.angle_beta   90.00
_cell.angle_gamma   90.00
#
_symmetry.space_group_name_H-M   'P 1'
#
loop_
_entity.id
_entity.type
_entity.pdbx_description
1 polymer ?
#
loop_
_entity_poly.entity_id
_entity_poly.type
_entity_poly.pdbx_seq_one_letter_code
_entity_poly.pdbx_strand_id
1 'polypeptide(L)'
;MSGENTLKAADKLSEHISIIASYIELSNTKFSSFREEYLLAANLSSDDLKKMTQQESFDTAYLLYAYATYIQDEINKNKIALNWCNDQLEKLVVAHNDEFSQYTKHEVKRQIIIRDNNYAASVDKMREVAEARLQALDGKVYELKRKADILLEKAKRS
;
A
#
# COMPACT_ATOMS: atom_id res chain seq x y z
N MET A 1 -32.30 -13.28 -26.56
CA MET A 1 -31.38 -13.88 -25.56
C MET A 1 -29.99 -13.84 -26.17
N SER A 2 -28.95 -13.22 -25.62
CA SER A 2 -28.67 -12.63 -24.31
C SER A 2 -27.61 -11.55 -24.55
N GLY A 3 -27.96 -10.29 -24.30
CA GLY A 3 -27.08 -9.13 -24.53
C GLY A 3 -26.66 -8.44 -23.24
N GLU A 4 -26.71 -9.13 -22.09
CA GLU A 4 -26.86 -8.43 -20.81
C GLU A 4 -25.91 -8.83 -19.67
N ASN A 5 -24.90 -9.69 -19.86
CA ASN A 5 -24.12 -10.17 -18.70
C ASN A 5 -22.59 -10.24 -18.87
N THR A 6 -22.01 -9.18 -19.43
CA THR A 6 -20.58 -8.89 -19.21
C THR A 6 -20.43 -7.45 -18.76
N LEU A 7 -20.72 -7.18 -17.48
CA LEU A 7 -20.01 -6.12 -16.76
C LEU A 7 -18.54 -6.27 -17.13
N LYS A 8 -17.92 -5.25 -17.74
CA LYS A 8 -16.56 -5.36 -18.26
C LYS A 8 -15.68 -5.78 -17.08
N ALA A 9 -14.67 -6.62 -17.34
CA ALA A 9 -13.83 -7.14 -16.26
C ALA A 9 -13.17 -6.00 -15.42
N ALA A 10 -12.97 -4.84 -16.03
CA ALA A 10 -12.57 -3.60 -15.36
C ALA A 10 -13.62 -3.06 -14.37
N ASP A 11 -14.91 -3.17 -14.66
CA ASP A 11 -16.00 -2.71 -13.81
C ASP A 11 -16.13 -3.62 -12.58
N LYS A 12 -16.07 -4.95 -12.75
CA LYS A 12 -16.06 -5.91 -11.64
C LYS A 12 -14.83 -5.75 -10.73
N LEU A 13 -13.67 -5.45 -11.33
CA LEU A 13 -12.44 -5.17 -10.60
C LEU A 13 -12.54 -3.86 -9.80
N SER A 14 -13.05 -2.80 -10.42
CA SER A 14 -13.28 -1.50 -9.77
C SER A 14 -14.25 -1.62 -8.60
N GLU A 15 -15.34 -2.36 -8.81
CA GLU A 15 -16.32 -2.67 -7.76
C GLU A 15 -15.67 -3.44 -6.61
N HIS A 16 -14.82 -4.43 -6.88
CA HIS A 16 -14.18 -5.21 -5.82
C HIS A 16 -13.10 -4.45 -5.06
N ILE A 17 -12.29 -3.63 -5.74
CA ILE A 17 -11.35 -2.69 -5.09
C ILE A 17 -12.14 -1.74 -4.20
N SER A 18 -13.27 -1.23 -4.69
CA SER A 18 -14.18 -0.38 -3.92
C SER A 18 -14.74 -1.11 -2.70
N ILE A 19 -15.12 -2.39 -2.82
CA ILE A 19 -15.59 -3.21 -1.69
C ILE A 19 -14.49 -3.44 -0.66
N ILE A 20 -13.26 -3.76 -1.08
CA ILE A 20 -12.13 -3.95 -0.15
C ILE A 20 -11.76 -2.62 0.52
N ALA A 21 -11.70 -1.53 -0.25
CA ALA A 21 -11.46 -0.19 0.28
C ALA A 21 -12.56 0.21 1.28
N SER A 22 -13.83 -0.02 0.93
CA SER A 22 -14.99 0.21 1.80
C SER A 22 -14.91 -0.67 3.04
N TYR A 23 -14.53 -1.94 2.92
CA TYR A 23 -14.37 -2.84 4.07
C TYR A 23 -13.28 -2.33 5.02
N ILE A 24 -12.13 -1.91 4.49
CA ILE A 24 -11.01 -1.35 5.27
C ILE A 24 -11.38 -0.01 5.93
N GLU A 25 -12.18 0.81 5.24
CA GLU A 25 -12.69 2.08 5.78
C GLU A 25 -13.75 1.84 6.87
N LEU A 26 -14.66 0.87 6.66
CA LEU A 26 -15.73 0.51 7.59
C LEU A 26 -15.23 -0.30 8.79
N SER A 27 -14.13 -1.05 8.65
CA SER A 27 -13.57 -1.88 9.73
C SER A 27 -12.92 -1.06 10.85
N ASN A 28 -12.88 0.28 10.76
CA ASN A 28 -12.19 1.18 11.70
C ASN A 28 -10.72 0.78 11.96
N THR A 29 -10.12 -0.02 11.09
CA THR A 29 -8.74 -0.49 11.24
C THR A 29 -7.71 0.54 10.81
N LYS A 30 -8.16 1.64 10.18
CA LYS A 30 -7.31 2.77 9.84
C LYS A 30 -7.09 3.61 11.10
N PHE A 31 -5.90 3.51 11.66
CA PHE A 31 -5.54 4.21 12.89
C PHE A 31 -5.33 5.70 12.66
N SER A 32 -4.95 6.10 11.45
CA SER A 32 -4.73 7.51 11.13
C SER A 32 -5.11 7.87 9.69
N SER A 33 -5.73 9.04 9.54
CA SER A 33 -5.89 9.71 8.24
C SER A 33 -4.74 10.68 8.02
N PHE A 34 -4.40 10.92 6.75
CA PHE A 34 -3.37 11.89 6.41
C PHE A 34 -3.74 13.27 6.95
N ARG A 35 -2.74 13.95 7.52
CA ARG A 35 -2.84 15.34 7.98
C ARG A 35 -1.62 16.10 7.51
N GLU A 36 -1.79 17.35 7.08
CA GLU A 36 -0.70 18.16 6.55
C GLU A 36 0.40 18.43 7.59
N GLU A 37 0.04 18.51 8.87
CA GLU A 37 0.97 18.65 10.01
C GLU A 37 2.05 17.57 10.05
N TYR A 38 1.78 16.39 9.47
CA TYR A 38 2.76 15.31 9.33
C TYR A 38 3.94 15.71 8.44
N LEU A 39 3.67 16.43 7.36
CA LEU A 39 4.72 16.91 6.46
C LEU A 39 5.54 18.03 7.09
N LEU A 40 4.88 18.91 7.86
CA LEU A 40 5.57 19.96 8.60
C LEU A 40 6.56 19.35 9.61
N ALA A 41 6.10 18.37 10.39
CA ALA A 41 6.94 17.66 11.35
C ALA A 41 8.09 16.88 10.68
N ALA A 42 7.84 16.25 9.53
CA ALA A 42 8.84 15.44 8.82
C ALA A 42 9.93 16.27 8.12
N ASN A 43 9.62 17.52 7.75
CA ASN A 43 10.47 18.40 6.94
C ASN A 43 11.01 19.62 7.71
N LEU A 44 11.13 19.53 9.03
CA LEU A 44 11.75 20.57 9.84
C LEU A 44 13.18 20.87 9.36
N SER A 45 13.50 22.16 9.22
CA SER A 45 14.84 22.60 8.91
C SER A 45 15.75 22.53 10.15
N SER A 46 17.07 22.63 9.94
CA SER A 46 18.00 22.71 11.06
C SER A 46 17.76 23.94 11.95
N ASP A 47 17.25 25.03 11.38
CA ASP A 47 16.99 26.26 12.14
C ASP A 47 15.71 26.14 12.97
N ASP A 48 14.71 25.43 12.47
CA ASP A 48 13.50 25.10 13.23
C ASP A 48 13.88 24.27 14.46
N LEU A 49 14.65 23.19 14.26
CA LEU A 49 15.09 22.29 15.33
C LEU A 49 15.86 22.99 16.46
N LYS A 50 16.61 24.06 16.16
CA LYS A 50 17.35 24.85 17.17
C LYS A 50 16.45 25.75 17.98
N LYS A 51 15.35 26.24 17.40
CA LYS A 51 14.43 27.21 18.02
C LYS A 51 13.29 26.54 18.77
N MET A 52 13.04 25.26 18.51
CA MET A 52 11.99 24.50 19.18
C MET A 52 12.20 24.45 20.69
N THR A 53 11.14 24.80 21.41
CA THR A 53 10.99 24.57 22.83
C THR A 53 10.93 23.07 23.13
N GLN A 54 11.06 22.73 24.42
CA GLN A 54 10.91 21.35 24.90
C GLN A 54 9.54 20.77 24.54
N GLN A 55 8.46 21.53 24.77
CA GLN A 55 7.09 21.09 24.47
C GLN A 55 6.88 20.86 22.97
N GLU A 56 7.30 21.80 22.12
CA GLU A 56 7.19 21.66 20.66
C GLU A 56 7.96 20.43 20.14
N SER A 57 9.08 20.09 20.80
CA SER A 57 9.85 18.88 20.47
C SER A 57 9.07 17.60 20.79
N PHE A 58 8.37 17.55 21.94
CA PHE A 58 7.49 16.44 22.28
C PHE A 58 6.29 16.32 21.33
N ASP A 59 5.63 17.45 21.04
CA ASP A 59 4.46 17.49 20.15
C ASP A 59 4.84 17.05 18.74
N THR A 60 5.98 17.53 18.22
CA THR A 60 6.49 17.12 16.91
C THR A 60 6.85 15.64 16.89
N ALA A 61 7.48 15.11 17.94
CA ALA A 61 7.77 13.68 18.02
C ALA A 61 6.49 12.85 17.97
N TYR A 62 5.43 13.28 18.66
CA TYR A 62 4.12 12.64 18.59
C TYR A 62 3.53 12.68 17.17
N LEU A 63 3.62 13.81 16.47
CA LEU A 63 3.18 13.93 15.07
C LEU A 63 3.95 13.02 14.12
N LEU A 64 5.27 12.86 14.31
CA LEU A 64 6.09 11.93 13.53
C LEU A 64 5.69 10.47 13.76
N TYR A 65 5.37 10.10 15.00
CA TYR A 65 4.84 8.78 15.31
C TYR A 65 3.46 8.54 14.67
N ALA A 66 2.58 9.53 14.73
CA ALA A 66 1.28 9.48 14.06
C ALA A 66 1.43 9.35 12.54
N TYR A 67 2.41 10.05 11.96
CA TYR A 67 2.71 9.92 10.53
C TYR A 67 3.26 8.53 10.19
N ALA A 68 4.15 7.97 11.01
CA ALA A 68 4.66 6.62 10.83
C ALA A 68 3.52 5.58 10.84
N THR A 69 2.52 5.75 11.71
CA THR A 69 1.31 4.93 11.74
C THR A 69 0.50 5.06 10.46
N TYR A 70 0.27 6.29 9.96
CA TYR A 70 -0.40 6.51 8.68
C TYR A 70 0.32 5.81 7.52
N ILE A 71 1.66 5.94 7.44
CA ILE A 71 2.44 5.26 6.40
C ILE A 71 2.36 3.74 6.54
N GLN A 72 2.35 3.21 7.77
CA GLN A 72 2.17 1.78 8.02
C GLN A 72 0.81 1.28 7.52
N ASP A 73 -0.27 2.04 7.72
CA ASP A 73 -1.59 1.72 7.20
C ASP A 73 -1.60 1.71 5.66
N GLU A 74 -0.94 2.67 5.02
CA GLU A 74 -0.78 2.70 3.55
C GLU A 74 0.03 1.49 3.05
N ILE A 75 1.11 1.12 3.74
CA ILE A 75 1.86 -0.12 3.43
C ILE A 75 0.93 -1.33 3.52
N ASN A 76 0.15 -1.44 4.59
CA ASN A 76 -0.73 -2.59 4.79
C ASN A 76 -1.80 -2.69 3.69
N LYS A 77 -2.40 -1.56 3.28
CA LYS A 77 -3.36 -1.53 2.16
C LYS A 77 -2.73 -2.04 0.86
N ASN A 78 -1.53 -1.58 0.53
CA ASN A 78 -0.85 -2.01 -0.70
C ASN A 78 -0.41 -3.49 -0.61
N LYS A 79 -0.04 -4.01 0.57
CA LYS A 79 0.21 -5.45 0.77
C LYS A 79 -1.04 -6.30 0.54
N ILE A 80 -2.19 -5.87 1.06
CA ILE A 80 -3.47 -6.57 0.85
C ILE A 80 -3.79 -6.61 -0.65
N ALA A 81 -3.69 -5.47 -1.34
CA ALA A 81 -3.93 -5.40 -2.78
C ALA A 81 -2.96 -6.29 -3.58
N LEU A 82 -1.67 -6.25 -3.26
CA LEU A 82 -0.64 -7.08 -3.90
C LEU A 82 -0.93 -8.58 -3.73
N ASN A 83 -1.24 -9.01 -2.51
CA ASN A 83 -1.55 -10.40 -2.20
C ASN A 83 -2.80 -10.87 -2.94
N TRP A 84 -3.84 -10.03 -3.01
CA TRP A 84 -5.04 -10.32 -3.77
C TRP A 84 -4.75 -10.47 -5.26
N CYS A 85 -3.98 -9.56 -5.88
CA CYS A 85 -3.62 -9.68 -7.29
C CYS A 85 -2.89 -10.98 -7.58
N ASN A 86 -1.94 -11.35 -6.71
CA ASN A 86 -1.22 -12.62 -6.83
C ASN A 86 -2.19 -13.79 -6.76
N ASP A 87 -3.05 -13.86 -5.74
CA ASP A 87 -4.05 -14.92 -5.60
C ASP A 87 -4.99 -15.04 -6.81
N GLN A 88 -5.44 -13.92 -7.38
CA GLN A 88 -6.28 -13.95 -8.59
C GLN A 88 -5.53 -14.48 -9.82
N LEU A 89 -4.27 -14.07 -10.00
CA LEU A 89 -3.44 -14.57 -11.10
C LEU A 89 -3.14 -16.07 -10.93
N GLU A 90 -2.87 -16.52 -9.72
CA GLU A 90 -2.68 -17.94 -9.40
C GLU A 90 -3.94 -18.77 -9.68
N LYS A 91 -5.13 -18.27 -9.30
CA LYS A 91 -6.41 -18.93 -9.60
C LYS A 91 -6.64 -19.08 -11.11
N LEU A 92 -6.26 -18.08 -11.90
CA LEU A 92 -6.32 -18.18 -13.37
C LEU A 92 -5.33 -19.21 -13.90
N VAL A 93 -4.10 -19.25 -13.38
CA VAL A 93 -3.11 -20.28 -13.75
C VAL A 93 -3.63 -21.68 -13.48
N VAL A 94 -4.24 -21.91 -12.32
CA VAL A 94 -4.83 -23.20 -11.96
C VAL A 94 -6.01 -23.55 -12.89
N ALA A 95 -6.89 -22.58 -13.19
CA ALA A 95 -8.05 -22.80 -14.05
C ALA A 95 -7.67 -23.19 -15.49
N HIS A 96 -6.55 -22.69 -15.99
CA HIS A 96 -6.03 -22.99 -17.33
C HIS A 96 -4.89 -24.01 -17.31
N ASN A 97 -4.65 -24.71 -16.19
CA ASN A 97 -3.45 -25.53 -16.03
C ASN A 97 -3.37 -26.69 -17.05
N ASP A 98 -4.52 -27.24 -17.44
CA ASP A 98 -4.63 -28.35 -18.40
C ASP A 98 -4.30 -27.92 -19.84
N GLU A 99 -4.28 -26.62 -20.12
CA GLU A 99 -3.91 -26.06 -21.43
C GLU A 99 -2.38 -26.02 -21.62
N PHE A 100 -1.61 -26.22 -20.55
CA PHE A 100 -0.15 -26.15 -20.58
C PHE A 100 0.49 -27.52 -20.43
N SER A 101 1.60 -27.72 -21.16
CA SER A 101 2.48 -28.88 -20.96
C SER A 101 2.96 -28.96 -19.50
N GLN A 102 3.12 -30.18 -18.99
CA GLN A 102 3.69 -30.45 -17.66
C GLN A 102 5.11 -29.89 -17.47
N TYR A 103 5.83 -29.62 -18.57
CA TYR A 103 7.17 -29.05 -18.55
C TYR A 103 7.19 -27.52 -18.60
N THR A 104 6.05 -26.86 -18.81
CA THR A 104 5.97 -25.40 -18.85
C THR A 104 6.16 -24.84 -17.44
N LYS A 105 7.16 -24.00 -17.26
CA LYS A 105 7.45 -23.34 -15.97
C LYS A 105 6.26 -22.50 -15.51
N HIS A 106 6.00 -22.51 -14.21
CA HIS A 106 4.88 -21.80 -13.59
C HIS A 106 4.82 -20.30 -13.96
N GLU A 107 5.95 -19.60 -13.86
CA GLU A 107 6.06 -18.19 -14.23
C GLU A 107 5.71 -17.92 -15.69
N VAL A 108 6.07 -18.85 -16.59
CA VAL A 108 5.75 -18.75 -18.02
C VAL A 108 4.25 -18.93 -18.25
N LYS A 109 3.60 -19.87 -17.55
CA LYS A 109 2.13 -20.04 -17.60
C LYS A 109 1.43 -18.73 -17.22
N ARG A 110 1.85 -18.13 -16.10
CA ARG A 110 1.32 -16.85 -15.63
C ARG A 110 1.46 -15.74 -16.68
N GLN A 111 2.64 -15.60 -17.30
CA GLN A 111 2.88 -14.59 -18.33
C GLN A 111 2.04 -14.80 -19.60
N ILE A 112 1.85 -16.06 -20.02
CA ILE A 112 0.98 -16.38 -21.16
C ILE A 112 -0.46 -15.96 -20.87
N ILE A 113 -0.98 -16.29 -19.68
CA ILE A 113 -2.33 -15.89 -19.26
C ILE A 113 -2.47 -14.37 -19.19
N ILE A 114 -1.49 -13.67 -18.61
CA ILE A 114 -1.48 -12.20 -18.55
C ILE A 114 -1.55 -11.60 -19.96
N ARG A 115 -0.79 -12.15 -20.91
CA ARG A 115 -0.78 -11.67 -22.31
C ARG A 115 -2.10 -11.93 -23.03
N ASP A 116 -2.70 -13.10 -22.83
CA ASP A 116 -3.82 -13.57 -23.65
C ASP A 116 -5.20 -13.25 -23.03
N ASN A 117 -5.24 -12.83 -21.76
CA ASN A 117 -6.47 -12.50 -21.03
C ASN A 117 -6.46 -11.04 -20.53
N ASN A 118 -7.36 -10.20 -21.07
CA ASN A 118 -7.51 -8.79 -20.70
C ASN A 118 -7.79 -8.55 -19.20
N TYR A 119 -8.49 -9.47 -18.53
CA TYR A 119 -8.70 -9.40 -17.09
C TYR A 119 -7.38 -9.66 -16.34
N ALA A 120 -6.64 -10.70 -16.73
CA ALA A 120 -5.33 -11.00 -16.13
C ALA A 120 -4.33 -9.85 -16.31
N ALA A 121 -4.28 -9.24 -17.50
CA ALA A 121 -3.49 -8.04 -17.77
C ALA A 121 -3.84 -6.86 -16.85
N SER A 122 -5.14 -6.65 -16.61
CA SER A 122 -5.61 -5.57 -15.73
C SER A 122 -5.21 -5.81 -14.27
N VAL A 123 -5.32 -7.06 -13.79
CA VAL A 123 -4.91 -7.46 -12.44
C VAL A 123 -3.40 -7.34 -12.27
N ASP A 124 -2.62 -7.74 -13.28
CA ASP A 124 -1.15 -7.64 -13.23
C ASP A 124 -0.68 -6.18 -13.21
N LYS A 125 -1.30 -5.29 -13.99
CA LYS A 125 -1.01 -3.85 -13.90
C LYS A 125 -1.27 -3.29 -12.50
N MET A 126 -2.34 -3.73 -11.83
CA MET A 126 -2.59 -3.33 -10.44
C MET A 126 -1.55 -3.89 -9.47
N ARG A 127 -1.12 -5.14 -9.68
CA ARG A 127 -0.05 -5.78 -8.91
C ARG A 127 1.23 -4.95 -8.97
N GLU A 128 1.64 -4.55 -10.16
CA GLU A 128 2.83 -3.71 -10.39
C GLU A 128 2.73 -2.36 -9.67
N VAL A 129 1.56 -1.70 -9.73
CA VAL A 129 1.33 -0.43 -9.02
C VAL A 129 1.42 -0.62 -7.50
N ALA A 130 0.80 -1.67 -6.96
CA ALA A 130 0.85 -1.96 -5.52
C ALA A 130 2.28 -2.28 -5.07
N GLU A 131 3.03 -3.06 -5.85
CA GLU A 131 4.43 -3.40 -5.59
C GLU A 131 5.33 -2.15 -5.63
N ALA A 132 5.20 -1.31 -6.66
CA ALA A 132 5.95 -0.07 -6.76
C ALA A 132 5.67 0.88 -5.58
N ARG A 133 4.42 0.95 -5.12
CA ARG A 133 4.05 1.73 -3.93
C ARG A 133 4.68 1.18 -2.65
N LEU A 134 4.71 -0.14 -2.48
CA LEU A 134 5.39 -0.76 -1.33
C LEU A 134 6.88 -0.44 -1.33
N GLN A 135 7.53 -0.56 -2.49
CA GLN A 135 8.95 -0.20 -2.64
C GLN A 135 9.19 1.29 -2.33
N ALA A 136 8.30 2.19 -2.77
CA ALA A 136 8.40 3.61 -2.50
C ALA A 136 8.15 3.99 -1.02
N LEU A 137 7.52 3.11 -0.24
CA LEU A 137 7.26 3.31 1.19
C LEU A 137 8.25 2.56 2.09
N ASP A 138 9.11 1.73 1.51
CA ASP A 138 10.07 0.93 2.25
C ASP A 138 11.02 1.83 3.07
N GLY A 139 11.33 1.39 4.28
CA GLY A 139 12.17 2.15 5.23
C GLY A 139 11.54 3.41 5.85
N LYS A 140 10.52 4.04 5.22
CA LYS A 140 9.97 5.34 5.69
C LYS A 140 9.40 5.30 7.10
N VAL A 141 8.75 4.21 7.49
CA VAL A 141 8.22 4.04 8.86
C VAL A 141 9.36 4.08 9.88
N TYR A 142 10.47 3.39 9.58
CA TYR A 142 11.64 3.36 10.45
C TYR A 142 12.29 4.74 10.55
N GLU A 143 12.46 5.44 9.43
CA GLU A 143 13.02 6.79 9.41
C GLU A 143 12.20 7.79 10.24
N LEU A 144 10.87 7.76 10.11
CA LEU A 144 9.97 8.64 10.86
C LEU A 144 10.04 8.36 12.37
N LYS A 145 10.00 7.09 12.78
CA LYS A 145 10.16 6.71 14.19
C LYS A 145 11.53 7.12 14.72
N ARG A 146 12.59 6.94 13.94
CA ARG A 146 13.94 7.33 14.34
C ARG A 146 14.07 8.85 14.54
N LYS A 147 13.48 9.65 13.65
CA LYS A 147 13.40 11.12 13.83
C LYS A 147 12.64 11.48 15.11
N ALA A 148 11.51 10.81 15.38
CA ALA A 148 10.73 11.03 16.59
C ALA A 148 11.54 10.72 17.86
N ASP A 149 12.26 9.60 17.89
CA ASP A 149 13.12 9.22 19.02
C ASP A 149 14.22 10.25 19.29
N ILE A 150 14.85 10.76 18.24
CA ILE A 150 15.87 11.80 18.36
C ILE A 150 15.28 13.08 18.97
N LEU A 151 14.07 13.47 18.55
CA LEU A 151 13.37 14.63 19.13
C LEU A 151 12.99 14.40 20.60
N LEU A 152 12.51 13.21 20.97
CA LEU A 152 12.22 12.87 22.36
C LEU A 152 13.47 12.96 23.23
N GLU A 153 14.59 12.42 22.76
CA GLU A 153 15.86 12.49 23.50
C GLU A 153 16.41 13.90 23.59
N LYS A 154 16.25 14.73 22.56
CA LYS A 154 16.57 16.16 22.63
C LYS A 154 15.70 16.87 23.65
N ALA A 155 14.39 16.62 23.64
CA ALA A 155 13.42 17.27 24.52
C ALA A 155 13.72 16.97 25.99
N LYS A 156 14.03 15.71 26.34
CA LYS A 156 14.37 15.30 27.71
C LYS A 156 15.65 15.96 28.27
N ARG A 157 16.52 16.48 27.41
CA ARG A 157 17.81 17.08 27.78
C ARG A 157 17.82 18.62 27.72
N SER A 158 16.77 19.21 27.16
CA SER A 158 16.57 20.66 27.07
C SER A 158 15.81 21.15 28.30
#